data_AF-A0A965EZT1-F1
#
_entry.id   AF-A0A965EZT1-F1
#
_cell.length_a   1.000
_cell.length_b   1.000
_cell.length_c   1.000
_cell.angle_alpha   90.00
_cell.angle_beta   90.00
_cell.angle_gamma   90.00
#
_symmetry.space_group_name_H-M   'P 1'
#
loop_
_entity.id
_entity.type
_entity.pdbx_description
1 polymer ?
#
loop_
_entity_poly.entity_id
_entity_poly.type
_entity_poly.pdbx_seq_one_letter_code
_entity_poly.pdbx_strand_id
1 'polypeptide(L)'
;MPTRVATWRSGRLPVACCGVRKRPASAVVGCLLAVTAAALAACSSGDSTVSKTPIPATETSTPTTETTTPTDSEASTPTSTPTSTPTSTTSAQAAPAPCAVNLAAPEIAQAVAQLPRDPRSRQGWNPEPVAGNYNACSPLSAVIVKANTNAENPNTRAVLFHQGQYISSGVPDTFGFTGIDAAQSTGDTLALTFASGPGLGGLQSVVRFRWNGSGVELIGNTE
;
A
#
# COMPACT_ATOMS: atom_id res chain seq x y z
N MET A 1 58.11 23.41 26.56
CA MET A 1 56.70 23.19 26.14
C MET A 1 56.11 22.10 27.02
N PRO A 2 55.30 22.42 28.05
CA PRO A 2 54.82 21.41 28.99
C PRO A 2 53.49 20.78 28.54
N THR A 3 53.50 19.45 28.51
CA THR A 3 52.39 18.51 28.31
C THR A 3 51.33 18.69 29.40
N ARG A 4 50.10 19.02 29.04
CA ARG A 4 48.96 19.06 29.97
C ARG A 4 48.32 17.68 30.06
N VAL A 5 48.49 17.04 31.21
CA VAL A 5 47.76 15.84 31.62
C VAL A 5 46.38 16.28 32.12
N ALA A 6 45.32 15.87 31.43
CA ALA A 6 43.94 16.13 31.83
C ALA A 6 43.46 15.03 32.79
N THR A 7 43.40 15.34 34.08
CA THR A 7 42.80 14.51 35.12
C THR A 7 41.27 14.57 35.03
N TRP A 8 40.65 13.45 34.64
CA TRP A 8 39.19 13.28 34.69
C TRP A 8 38.73 13.06 36.13
N ARG A 9 37.95 14.00 36.66
CA ARG A 9 37.32 13.90 37.99
C ARG A 9 36.00 13.13 37.84
N SER A 10 35.97 11.90 38.37
CA SER A 10 34.78 11.06 38.42
C SER A 10 33.74 11.65 39.39
N GLY A 11 32.76 12.36 38.85
CA GLY A 11 31.58 12.82 39.60
C GLY A 11 30.56 11.67 39.73
N ARG A 12 30.45 11.11 40.94
CA ARG A 12 29.36 10.20 41.31
C ARG A 12 28.06 11.00 41.35
N LEU A 13 27.11 10.67 40.48
CA LEU A 13 25.73 11.15 40.57
C LEU A 13 24.96 10.35 41.64
N PRO A 14 24.16 10.99 42.49
CA PRO A 14 23.38 10.31 43.50
C PRO A 14 22.18 9.57 42.90
N VAL A 15 22.00 8.34 43.39
CA VAL A 15 20.85 7.46 43.17
C VAL A 15 19.60 8.12 43.77
N ALA A 16 18.62 8.45 42.94
CA ALA A 16 17.30 8.88 43.40
C ALA A 16 16.42 7.63 43.61
N CYS A 17 16.15 7.32 44.88
CA CYS A 17 15.21 6.29 45.30
C CYS A 17 13.79 6.63 44.82
N CYS A 18 13.18 5.73 44.05
CA CYS A 18 11.74 5.76 43.75
C CYS A 18 10.95 5.53 45.05
N GLY A 19 10.37 6.61 45.59
CA GLY A 19 9.37 6.55 46.65
C GLY A 19 8.04 6.02 46.11
N VAL A 20 7.63 4.85 46.62
CA VAL A 20 6.27 4.31 46.52
C VAL A 20 5.30 5.32 47.15
N ARG A 21 4.40 5.91 46.34
CA ARG A 21 3.24 6.66 46.86
C ARG A 21 1.96 5.88 46.62
N LYS A 22 1.34 5.53 47.75
CA LYS A 22 0.03 4.91 47.90
C LYS A 22 -1.04 5.81 47.26
N ARG A 23 -1.95 5.21 46.50
CA ARG A 23 -3.15 5.86 45.97
C ARG A 23 -4.19 6.04 47.10
N PRO A 24 -4.76 7.23 47.33
CA PRO A 24 -6.00 7.34 48.09
C PRO A 24 -7.20 7.18 47.16
N ALA A 25 -8.08 6.25 47.52
CA ALA A 25 -9.44 6.18 47.02
C ALA A 25 -10.25 7.35 47.60
N SER A 26 -10.99 8.07 46.76
CA SER A 26 -12.11 8.92 47.18
C SER A 26 -13.27 8.76 46.21
N ALA A 27 -14.38 8.31 46.78
CA ALA A 27 -15.69 8.21 46.18
C ALA A 27 -16.32 9.59 45.99
N VAL A 28 -17.08 9.78 44.90
CA VAL A 28 -18.16 10.77 44.83
C VAL A 28 -19.37 10.11 44.18
N VAL A 29 -20.50 10.28 44.86
CA VAL A 29 -21.82 9.67 44.67
C VAL A 29 -22.81 10.73 44.13
N GLY A 30 -23.73 10.30 43.26
CA GLY A 30 -25.06 10.92 42.98
C GLY A 30 -25.09 12.07 41.95
N CYS A 31 -26.11 12.26 41.10
CA CYS A 31 -27.48 11.72 41.07
C CYS A 31 -28.21 12.03 39.73
N LEU A 32 -29.03 11.06 39.27
CA LEU A 32 -30.38 11.14 38.66
C LEU A 32 -30.66 11.76 37.24
N LEU A 33 -31.17 10.84 36.39
CA LEU A 33 -32.40 10.82 35.57
C LEU A 33 -32.59 11.75 34.34
N ALA A 34 -32.77 11.11 33.17
CA ALA A 34 -34.03 11.21 32.42
C ALA A 34 -34.23 9.97 31.53
N VAL A 35 -35.38 9.30 31.71
CA VAL A 35 -35.92 8.22 30.89
C VAL A 35 -36.83 8.85 29.84
N THR A 36 -36.69 8.47 28.56
CA THR A 36 -37.81 8.44 27.61
C THR A 36 -37.67 7.21 26.70
N ALA A 37 -38.79 6.49 26.58
CA ALA A 37 -38.93 5.24 25.86
C ALA A 37 -39.72 5.43 24.55
N ALA A 38 -39.59 4.40 23.71
CA ALA A 38 -40.56 3.86 22.75
C ALA A 38 -40.65 4.43 21.32
N ALA A 39 -40.19 3.55 20.41
CA ALA A 39 -40.86 3.03 19.21
C ALA A 39 -41.09 3.96 18.00
N LEU A 40 -40.66 3.50 16.82
CA LEU A 40 -41.56 2.99 15.76
C LEU A 40 -40.74 2.30 14.65
N ALA A 41 -41.33 1.25 14.09
CA ALA A 41 -40.81 0.43 13.01
C ALA A 41 -40.75 1.19 11.68
N ALA A 42 -39.77 0.84 10.83
CA ALA A 42 -39.97 0.75 9.38
C ALA A 42 -38.84 -0.10 8.76
N CYS A 43 -39.20 -1.32 8.39
CA CYS A 43 -38.55 -2.08 7.33
C CYS A 43 -38.78 -1.34 6.01
N SER A 44 -37.75 -1.19 5.18
CA SER A 44 -37.94 -0.87 3.76
C SER A 44 -36.75 -1.38 2.97
N SER A 45 -37.02 -2.46 2.25
CA SER A 45 -36.17 -3.10 1.26
C SER A 45 -35.83 -2.14 0.13
N GLY A 46 -34.55 -1.90 -0.11
CA GLY A 46 -34.06 -1.22 -1.30
C GLY A 46 -33.52 -2.22 -2.31
N ASP A 47 -34.39 -3.04 -2.90
CA ASP A 47 -34.07 -3.80 -4.11
C ASP A 47 -34.26 -2.85 -5.30
N SER A 48 -33.15 -2.29 -5.80
CA SER A 48 -33.14 -1.51 -7.03
C SER A 48 -32.58 -2.37 -8.16
N THR A 49 -33.45 -3.17 -8.78
CA THR A 49 -33.23 -3.65 -10.14
C THR A 49 -33.21 -2.47 -11.10
N VAL A 50 -32.04 -1.92 -11.40
CA VAL A 50 -31.85 -1.14 -12.64
C VAL A 50 -31.64 -2.14 -13.76
N SER A 51 -32.76 -2.59 -14.33
CA SER A 51 -32.80 -3.20 -15.65
C SER A 51 -32.30 -2.18 -16.68
N LYS A 52 -31.07 -2.35 -17.12
CA LYS A 52 -30.61 -1.81 -18.40
C LYS A 52 -29.79 -2.90 -19.07
N THR A 53 -30.45 -3.73 -19.86
CA THR A 53 -29.74 -4.56 -20.83
C THR A 53 -30.46 -4.48 -22.17
N PRO A 54 -29.69 -4.36 -23.27
CA PRO A 54 -30.13 -3.74 -24.50
C PRO A 54 -30.97 -4.66 -25.38
N ILE A 55 -31.63 -4.00 -26.33
CA ILE A 55 -32.36 -4.54 -27.48
C ILE A 55 -31.48 -5.57 -28.21
N PRO A 56 -31.96 -6.79 -28.49
CA PRO A 56 -31.38 -7.66 -29.49
C PRO A 56 -32.04 -7.37 -30.84
N ALA A 57 -31.26 -6.92 -31.82
CA ALA A 57 -31.66 -6.94 -33.22
C ALA A 57 -30.53 -7.58 -34.03
N THR A 58 -30.68 -8.88 -34.21
CA THR A 58 -30.04 -9.69 -35.25
C THR A 58 -30.68 -9.29 -36.58
N GLU A 59 -29.95 -8.67 -37.51
CA GLU A 59 -30.26 -8.80 -38.95
C GLU A 59 -28.97 -8.86 -39.77
N THR A 60 -28.71 -10.08 -40.24
CA THR A 60 -27.88 -10.45 -41.39
C THR A 60 -28.35 -9.72 -42.64
N SER A 61 -27.44 -9.10 -43.40
CA SER A 61 -27.49 -8.97 -44.87
C SER A 61 -26.19 -8.39 -45.44
N THR A 62 -25.34 -9.25 -46.01
CA THR A 62 -24.50 -8.95 -47.19
C THR A 62 -25.32 -9.31 -48.45
N PRO A 63 -24.93 -8.98 -49.71
CA PRO A 63 -23.70 -8.34 -50.21
C PRO A 63 -23.98 -7.17 -51.18
N THR A 64 -22.95 -6.48 -51.71
CA THR A 64 -22.83 -6.11 -53.15
C THR A 64 -21.45 -5.49 -53.42
N THR A 65 -20.77 -6.10 -54.38
CA THR A 65 -19.58 -5.68 -55.12
C THR A 65 -19.84 -4.40 -55.90
N GLU A 66 -18.90 -3.45 -55.93
CA GLU A 66 -18.65 -2.69 -57.16
C GLU A 66 -17.24 -2.10 -57.24
N THR A 67 -16.62 -2.40 -58.37
CA THR A 67 -15.34 -1.97 -58.92
C THR A 67 -15.41 -0.50 -59.36
N THR A 68 -14.33 0.26 -59.21
CA THR A 68 -13.75 1.15 -60.25
C THR A 68 -12.53 1.94 -59.71
N THR A 69 -11.34 1.59 -60.21
CA THR A 69 -10.23 2.52 -60.54
C THR A 69 -10.51 3.10 -61.96
N PRO A 70 -9.94 4.25 -62.45
CA PRO A 70 -8.52 4.65 -62.33
C PRO A 70 -8.19 6.17 -62.38
N THR A 71 -6.87 6.47 -62.43
CA THR A 71 -6.19 7.64 -63.06
C THR A 71 -6.07 8.91 -62.22
N ASP A 72 -5.00 9.72 -62.18
CA ASP A 72 -3.53 9.71 -62.38
C ASP A 72 -3.10 11.18 -62.04
N SER A 73 -1.81 11.48 -62.00
CA SER A 73 -1.18 12.83 -61.99
C SER A 73 -1.28 13.67 -60.70
N GLU A 74 -0.26 14.38 -60.22
CA GLU A 74 1.13 14.60 -60.63
C GLU A 74 1.84 15.41 -59.51
N ALA A 75 3.15 15.17 -59.36
CA ALA A 75 4.23 16.00 -58.80
C ALA A 75 3.96 17.06 -57.70
N SER A 76 4.73 16.97 -56.60
CA SER A 76 5.87 17.88 -56.37
C SER A 76 6.64 17.52 -55.09
N THR A 77 7.93 17.20 -55.27
CA THR A 77 9.00 17.22 -54.26
C THR A 77 9.18 18.65 -53.71
N PRO A 78 9.65 18.83 -52.45
CA PRO A 78 11.09 18.86 -52.27
C PRO A 78 11.62 18.15 -51.02
N THR A 79 12.80 17.58 -51.24
CA THR A 79 13.85 17.17 -50.32
C THR A 79 13.98 18.07 -49.08
N SER A 80 13.99 17.47 -47.90
CA SER A 80 14.61 18.05 -46.71
C SER A 80 15.30 16.95 -45.92
N THR A 81 16.62 16.92 -46.08
CA THR A 81 17.58 16.13 -45.31
C THR A 81 17.52 16.52 -43.84
N PRO A 82 17.24 15.61 -42.88
CA PRO A 82 17.61 15.87 -41.50
C PRO A 82 19.07 15.51 -41.30
N THR A 83 19.85 16.54 -41.02
CA THR A 83 21.19 16.53 -40.44
C THR A 83 21.30 15.48 -39.32
N SER A 84 22.26 14.57 -39.48
CA SER A 84 22.68 13.59 -38.48
C SER A 84 23.30 14.31 -37.28
N THR A 85 22.58 14.40 -36.16
CA THR A 85 23.16 14.79 -34.87
C THR A 85 23.60 13.52 -34.14
N PRO A 86 24.85 13.41 -33.67
CA PRO A 86 25.31 12.21 -32.95
C PRO A 86 24.59 12.13 -31.61
N THR A 87 23.68 11.17 -31.48
CA THR A 87 23.01 10.89 -30.20
C THR A 87 23.98 10.11 -29.33
N SER A 88 24.50 10.77 -28.30
CA SER A 88 25.26 10.15 -27.22
C SER A 88 24.46 8.97 -26.64
N THR A 89 25.04 7.77 -26.73
CA THR A 89 24.49 6.55 -26.15
C THR A 89 24.60 6.58 -24.62
N THR A 90 23.76 7.37 -23.97
CA THR A 90 23.46 7.17 -22.55
C THR A 90 22.59 5.93 -22.48
N SER A 91 23.14 4.85 -21.93
CA SER A 91 22.44 3.61 -21.62
C SER A 91 21.21 3.90 -20.75
N ALA A 92 20.06 4.13 -21.40
CA ALA A 92 18.78 4.20 -20.75
C ALA A 92 18.44 2.78 -20.27
N GLN A 93 18.63 2.55 -18.97
CA GLN A 93 18.02 1.42 -18.29
C GLN A 93 16.54 1.42 -18.64
N ALA A 94 16.11 0.41 -19.42
CA ALA A 94 14.73 0.31 -19.88
C ALA A 94 13.81 0.39 -18.66
N ALA A 95 12.98 1.45 -18.60
CA ALA A 95 12.00 1.59 -17.54
C ALA A 95 11.08 0.35 -17.59
N PRO A 96 10.82 -0.32 -16.45
CA PRO A 96 9.91 -1.44 -16.43
C PRO A 96 8.55 -1.02 -17.00
N ALA A 97 7.89 -1.93 -17.71
CA ALA A 97 6.56 -1.69 -18.24
C ALA A 97 5.64 -1.21 -17.10
N PRO A 98 4.82 -0.17 -17.31
CA PRO A 98 4.11 0.52 -16.23
C PRO A 98 3.17 -0.40 -15.42
N CYS A 99 2.78 -1.55 -15.98
CA CYS A 99 1.89 -2.52 -15.35
C CYS A 99 2.57 -3.81 -14.88
N ALA A 100 3.91 -3.84 -14.82
CA ALA A 100 4.64 -4.96 -14.23
C ALA A 100 4.83 -4.74 -12.72
N VAL A 101 5.04 -5.84 -11.99
CA VAL A 101 5.45 -5.74 -10.58
C VAL A 101 6.85 -5.11 -10.52
N ASN A 102 7.00 -4.03 -9.76
CA ASN A 102 8.26 -3.31 -9.62
C ASN A 102 8.49 -2.84 -8.19
N LEU A 103 9.37 -3.52 -7.45
CA LEU A 103 9.69 -3.15 -6.06
C LEU A 103 10.71 -2.00 -5.94
N ALA A 104 11.34 -1.60 -7.05
CA ALA A 104 12.27 -0.48 -7.12
C ALA A 104 11.58 0.82 -7.57
N ALA A 105 10.24 0.85 -7.61
CA ALA A 105 9.47 2.01 -8.02
C ALA A 105 9.68 3.18 -7.02
N PRO A 106 10.00 4.40 -7.50
CA PRO A 106 10.25 5.54 -6.61
C PRO A 106 9.04 5.94 -5.75
N GLU A 107 7.83 5.62 -6.20
CA GLU A 107 6.58 5.83 -5.49
C GLU A 107 6.57 5.08 -4.14
N ILE A 108 7.25 3.93 -4.06
CA ILE A 108 7.39 3.17 -2.82
C ILE A 108 8.19 3.99 -1.80
N ALA A 109 9.35 4.51 -2.18
CA ALA A 109 10.18 5.32 -1.29
C ALA A 109 9.45 6.59 -0.83
N GLN A 110 8.68 7.23 -1.73
CA GLN A 110 7.86 8.40 -1.40
C GLN A 110 6.75 8.06 -0.41
N ALA A 111 6.06 6.93 -0.59
CA ALA A 111 5.04 6.46 0.34
C ALA A 111 5.62 6.15 1.72
N VAL A 112 6.77 5.47 1.74
CA VAL A 112 7.49 5.11 2.97
C VAL A 112 7.93 6.35 3.76
N ALA A 113 8.35 7.41 3.07
CA ALA A 113 8.71 8.68 3.69
C ALA A 113 7.52 9.41 4.35
N GLN A 114 6.29 9.17 3.89
CA GLN A 114 5.06 9.74 4.47
C GLN A 114 4.57 8.99 5.69
N LEU A 115 5.10 7.78 5.96
CA LEU A 115 4.63 6.97 7.08
C LEU A 115 5.01 7.61 8.42
N PRO A 116 4.10 7.58 9.41
CA PRO A 116 4.46 7.86 10.78
C PRO A 116 5.59 6.93 11.23
N ARG A 117 6.43 7.43 12.15
CA ARG A 117 7.50 6.64 12.77
C ARG A 117 6.93 5.38 13.42
N ASP A 118 7.72 4.31 13.42
CA ASP A 118 7.35 3.05 14.05
C ASP A 118 7.01 3.27 15.54
N PRO A 119 5.82 2.85 16.02
CA PRO A 119 5.42 3.06 17.40
C PRO A 119 6.31 2.33 18.42
N ARG A 120 6.93 1.20 18.04
CA ARG A 120 7.76 0.41 18.96
C ARG A 120 9.18 0.96 19.11
N SER A 121 9.85 1.24 17.99
CA SER A 121 11.25 1.67 17.98
C SER A 121 11.45 3.20 17.84
N ARG A 122 10.39 3.94 17.47
CA ARG A 122 10.42 5.38 17.11
C ARG A 122 11.30 5.69 15.90
N GLN A 123 11.77 4.68 15.18
CA GLN A 123 12.58 4.86 13.98
C GLN A 123 11.71 5.12 12.75
N GLY A 124 12.35 5.62 11.70
CA GLY A 124 11.77 5.61 10.36
C GLY A 124 11.69 4.19 9.79
N TRP A 125 11.06 4.09 8.63
CA TRP A 125 10.94 2.84 7.88
C TRP A 125 12.04 2.74 6.82
N ASN A 126 12.49 1.53 6.51
CA ASN A 126 13.41 1.30 5.40
C ASN A 126 12.64 1.48 4.07
N PRO A 127 13.09 2.35 3.14
CA PRO A 127 12.44 2.50 1.84
C PRO A 127 12.55 1.24 0.97
N GLU A 128 13.56 0.40 1.21
CA GLU A 128 13.70 -0.87 0.50
C GLU A 128 12.74 -1.91 1.10
N PRO A 129 11.76 -2.40 0.32
CA PRO A 129 10.80 -3.39 0.78
C PRO A 129 11.45 -4.77 0.92
N VAL A 130 11.02 -5.53 1.92
CA VAL A 130 11.49 -6.92 2.13
C VAL A 130 10.66 -7.94 1.34
N ALA A 131 9.45 -7.55 0.95
CA ALA A 131 8.54 -8.31 0.10
C ALA A 131 7.55 -7.32 -0.54
N GLY A 132 6.89 -7.70 -1.63
CA GLY A 132 5.92 -6.82 -2.27
C GLY A 132 5.36 -7.39 -3.57
N ASN A 133 4.23 -6.85 -4.00
CA ASN A 133 3.65 -7.04 -5.33
C ASN A 133 3.25 -5.71 -5.98
N TYR A 134 3.95 -4.61 -5.62
CA TYR A 134 3.66 -3.27 -6.12
C TYR A 134 3.52 -3.24 -7.63
N ASN A 135 2.38 -2.75 -8.10
CA ASN A 135 2.07 -2.60 -9.52
C ASN A 135 1.21 -1.35 -9.70
N ALA A 136 1.67 -0.42 -10.55
CA ALA A 136 0.99 0.87 -10.75
C ALA A 136 -0.36 0.73 -11.47
N CYS A 137 -0.62 -0.40 -12.13
CA CYS A 137 -1.89 -0.65 -12.82
C CYS A 137 -2.86 -1.53 -12.00
N SER A 138 -2.42 -2.08 -10.86
CA SER A 138 -3.28 -2.94 -10.04
C SER A 138 -4.21 -2.11 -9.15
N PRO A 139 -5.52 -2.43 -9.08
CA PRO A 139 -6.43 -1.83 -8.10
C PRO A 139 -5.94 -1.98 -6.66
N LEU A 140 -5.25 -3.05 -6.30
CA LEU A 140 -4.65 -3.20 -4.99
C LEU A 140 -3.28 -3.85 -5.15
N SER A 141 -2.28 -3.24 -4.52
CA SER A 141 -0.94 -3.80 -4.39
C SER A 141 -0.32 -3.34 -3.08
N ALA A 142 0.75 -4.02 -2.64
CA ALA A 142 1.43 -3.67 -1.42
C ALA A 142 2.92 -3.95 -1.45
N VAL A 143 3.61 -3.33 -0.51
CA VAL A 143 4.96 -3.72 -0.11
C VAL A 143 5.03 -3.89 1.39
N ILE A 144 5.92 -4.76 1.85
CA ILE A 144 6.25 -4.93 3.25
C ILE A 144 7.56 -4.20 3.52
N VAL A 145 7.55 -3.27 4.46
CA VAL A 145 8.74 -2.56 4.91
C VAL A 145 9.06 -2.91 6.35
N LYS A 146 10.35 -2.84 6.69
CA LYS A 146 10.85 -3.05 8.05
C LYS A 146 11.24 -1.72 8.69
N ALA A 147 11.10 -1.64 10.01
CA ALA A 147 11.64 -0.53 10.77
C ALA A 147 13.17 -0.47 10.58
N ASN A 148 13.72 0.74 10.43
CA ASN A 148 15.15 0.96 10.21
C ASN A 148 15.93 0.82 11.53
N THR A 149 16.05 -0.42 12.02
CA THR A 149 16.70 -0.79 13.28
C THR A 149 17.59 -2.01 13.08
N ASN A 150 18.52 -2.23 14.01
CA ASN A 150 19.35 -3.45 14.08
C ASN A 150 18.75 -4.51 15.02
N ALA A 151 17.45 -4.44 15.32
CA ALA A 151 16.79 -5.44 16.17
C ALA A 151 16.73 -6.80 15.46
N GLU A 152 16.80 -7.89 16.22
CA GLU A 152 16.69 -9.26 15.67
C GLU A 152 15.33 -9.51 15.00
N ASN A 153 14.26 -8.95 15.58
CA ASN A 153 12.91 -8.99 15.04
C ASN A 153 12.38 -7.55 14.90
N PRO A 154 12.77 -6.82 13.84
CA PRO A 154 12.29 -5.47 13.62
C PRO A 154 10.79 -5.48 13.31
N ASN A 155 10.07 -4.42 13.70
CA ASN A 155 8.67 -4.31 13.35
C ASN A 155 8.51 -4.20 11.83
N THR A 156 7.52 -4.87 11.26
CA THR A 156 7.18 -4.80 9.84
C THR A 156 5.84 -4.14 9.63
N ARG A 157 5.65 -3.51 8.47
CA ARG A 157 4.40 -2.88 8.09
C ARG A 157 4.13 -3.10 6.61
N ALA A 158 2.89 -3.44 6.27
CA ALA A 158 2.41 -3.40 4.89
C ALA A 158 2.01 -1.97 4.49
N VAL A 159 2.52 -1.50 3.36
CA VAL A 159 2.18 -0.23 2.72
C VAL A 159 1.35 -0.57 1.49
N LEU A 160 0.11 -0.11 1.45
CA LEU A 160 -0.85 -0.47 0.41
C LEU A 160 -1.00 0.66 -0.61
N PHE A 161 -1.25 0.27 -1.85
CA PHE A 161 -1.36 1.15 -3.00
C PHE A 161 -2.58 0.78 -3.84
N HIS A 162 -3.25 1.81 -4.35
CA HIS A 162 -4.32 1.71 -5.34
C HIS A 162 -3.83 2.38 -6.62
N GLN A 163 -3.68 1.62 -7.71
CA GLN A 163 -3.20 2.15 -9.00
C GLN A 163 -1.88 2.95 -8.86
N GLY A 164 -0.94 2.40 -8.09
CA GLY A 164 0.36 3.01 -7.82
C GLY A 164 0.36 4.16 -6.80
N GLN A 165 -0.81 4.61 -6.35
CA GLN A 165 -0.95 5.68 -5.35
C GLN A 165 -1.03 5.11 -3.94
N TYR A 166 -0.29 5.71 -3.00
CA TYR A 166 -0.29 5.30 -1.60
C TYR A 166 -1.65 5.55 -0.93
N ILE A 167 -2.16 4.52 -0.24
CA ILE A 167 -3.41 4.60 0.52
C ILE A 167 -3.08 4.96 1.97
N SER A 168 -3.33 6.22 2.35
CA SER A 168 -2.97 6.75 3.68
C SER A 168 -4.06 6.57 4.75
N SER A 169 -5.30 6.28 4.34
CA SER A 169 -6.47 6.15 5.23
C SER A 169 -7.40 5.04 4.75
N GLY A 170 -8.34 4.61 5.60
CA GLY A 170 -9.26 3.52 5.23
C GLY A 170 -8.56 2.17 5.05
N VAL A 171 -7.41 2.00 5.72
CA VAL A 171 -6.65 0.74 5.76
C VAL A 171 -6.71 0.21 7.19
N PRO A 172 -7.01 -1.09 7.39
CA PRO A 172 -6.90 -1.74 8.69
C PRO A 172 -5.44 -1.75 9.19
N ASP A 173 -5.24 -2.24 10.41
CA ASP A 173 -3.88 -2.39 10.93
C ASP A 173 -3.05 -3.34 10.04
N THR A 174 -1.83 -2.92 9.72
CA THR A 174 -0.93 -3.52 8.73
C THR A 174 0.41 -3.92 9.32
N PHE A 175 0.56 -3.92 10.65
CA PHE A 175 1.77 -4.37 11.30
C PHE A 175 1.91 -5.90 11.35
N GLY A 176 3.16 -6.37 11.37
CA GLY A 176 3.49 -7.79 11.63
C GLY A 176 3.43 -8.72 10.42
N PHE A 177 2.96 -8.25 9.27
CA PHE A 177 3.04 -9.01 8.01
C PHE A 177 4.49 -9.13 7.54
N THR A 178 4.87 -10.31 7.06
CA THR A 178 6.23 -10.65 6.64
C THR A 178 6.33 -11.01 5.17
N GLY A 179 5.20 -11.25 4.50
CA GLY A 179 5.17 -11.61 3.09
C GLY A 179 3.82 -11.36 2.42
N ILE A 180 3.78 -11.72 1.14
CA ILE A 180 2.57 -11.70 0.30
C ILE A 180 2.46 -13.06 -0.37
N ASP A 181 1.27 -13.65 -0.34
CA ASP A 181 0.94 -14.83 -1.13
C ASP A 181 0.46 -14.39 -2.52
N ALA A 182 1.35 -14.47 -3.51
CA ALA A 182 1.06 -14.09 -4.87
C ALA A 182 0.04 -15.02 -5.56
N ALA A 183 -0.08 -16.28 -5.13
CA ALA A 183 -1.05 -17.22 -5.70
C ALA A 183 -2.48 -16.91 -5.26
N GLN A 184 -2.63 -16.28 -4.09
CA GLN A 184 -3.93 -15.87 -3.53
C GLN A 184 -4.21 -14.37 -3.69
N SER A 185 -3.28 -13.62 -4.29
CA SER A 185 -3.46 -12.22 -4.64
C SER A 185 -3.94 -12.08 -6.09
N THR A 186 -4.89 -11.18 -6.31
CA THR A 186 -5.41 -10.80 -7.64
C THR A 186 -5.19 -9.30 -7.84
N GLY A 187 -5.81 -8.71 -8.88
CA GLY A 187 -5.72 -7.26 -9.09
C GLY A 187 -6.39 -6.44 -7.96
N ASP A 188 -7.48 -6.93 -7.39
CA ASP A 188 -8.28 -6.24 -6.36
C ASP A 188 -8.18 -6.86 -4.96
N THR A 189 -7.62 -8.07 -4.87
CA THR A 189 -7.42 -8.82 -3.62
C THR A 189 -5.94 -8.96 -3.31
N LEU A 190 -5.57 -8.69 -2.06
CA LEU A 190 -4.21 -8.80 -1.55
C LEU A 190 -4.18 -9.83 -0.42
N ALA A 191 -3.36 -10.85 -0.55
CA ALA A 191 -3.14 -11.86 0.49
C ALA A 191 -1.80 -11.59 1.19
N LEU A 192 -1.84 -11.10 2.43
CA LEU A 192 -0.66 -10.86 3.25
C LEU A 192 -0.40 -12.05 4.18
N THR A 193 0.86 -12.44 4.32
CA THR A 193 1.27 -13.53 5.20
C THR A 193 1.98 -13.00 6.44
N PHE A 194 1.78 -13.67 7.56
CA PHE A 194 2.58 -13.44 8.77
C PHE A 194 3.02 -14.77 9.38
N ALA A 195 4.24 -14.79 9.91
CA ALA A 195 4.79 -15.94 10.60
C ALA A 195 4.52 -15.85 12.11
N SER A 196 3.88 -16.86 12.70
CA SER A 196 3.74 -16.93 14.15
C SER A 196 5.05 -17.41 14.80
N GLY A 197 5.97 -16.48 15.07
CA GLY A 197 7.16 -16.69 15.93
C GLY A 197 8.35 -17.44 15.31
N PRO A 198 9.57 -17.28 15.87
CA PRO A 198 10.76 -18.04 15.45
C PRO A 198 10.71 -19.47 16.01
N GLY A 199 10.62 -20.48 15.14
CA GLY A 199 10.62 -21.90 15.53
C GLY A 199 10.34 -22.89 14.38
N LEU A 200 10.68 -24.17 14.62
CA LEU A 200 10.52 -25.30 13.69
C LEU A 200 9.03 -25.58 13.40
N GLY A 201 8.52 -24.96 12.34
CA GLY A 201 7.15 -25.16 11.85
C GLY A 201 6.25 -23.93 11.94
N GLY A 202 6.82 -22.73 12.12
CA GLY A 202 6.08 -21.46 12.21
C GLY A 202 4.92 -21.40 11.21
N LEU A 203 3.70 -21.42 11.76
CA LEU A 203 2.48 -21.40 10.97
C LEU A 203 2.44 -20.09 10.18
N GLN A 204 2.30 -20.21 8.87
CA GLN A 204 2.08 -19.08 7.98
C GLN A 204 0.58 -18.88 7.89
N SER A 205 0.08 -17.83 8.55
CA SER A 205 -1.31 -17.44 8.40
C SER A 205 -1.42 -16.43 7.27
N VAL A 206 -2.50 -16.52 6.50
CA VAL A 206 -2.79 -15.62 5.39
C VAL A 206 -4.01 -14.79 5.72
N VAL A 207 -3.87 -13.46 5.64
CA VAL A 207 -4.97 -12.51 5.78
C VAL A 207 -5.22 -11.88 4.42
N ARG A 208 -6.47 -11.93 3.98
CA ARG A 208 -6.88 -11.36 2.70
C ARG A 208 -7.57 -10.02 2.89
N PHE A 209 -7.25 -9.11 1.99
CA PHE A 209 -7.83 -7.79 1.89
C PHE A 209 -8.37 -7.57 0.49
N ARG A 210 -9.47 -6.82 0.35
CA ARG A 210 -10.01 -6.39 -0.95
C ARG A 210 -10.13 -4.87 -1.02
N TRP A 211 -10.00 -4.33 -2.22
CA TRP A 211 -10.42 -2.97 -2.50
C TRP A 211 -11.94 -2.93 -2.75
N ASN A 212 -12.68 -2.07 -2.05
CA ASN A 212 -14.14 -1.98 -2.18
C ASN A 212 -14.62 -0.75 -2.99
N GLY A 213 -13.70 -0.04 -3.64
CA GLY A 213 -13.98 1.22 -4.36
C GLY A 213 -13.69 2.48 -3.55
N SER A 214 -13.62 2.39 -2.22
CA SER A 214 -13.35 3.54 -1.34
C SER A 214 -12.17 3.32 -0.38
N GLY A 215 -11.89 2.06 -0.03
CA GLY A 215 -10.85 1.68 0.90
C GLY A 215 -10.56 0.19 0.86
N VAL A 216 -9.75 -0.24 1.82
CA VAL A 216 -9.32 -1.63 1.95
C VAL A 216 -10.14 -2.30 3.04
N GLU A 217 -10.76 -3.43 2.72
CA GLU A 217 -11.56 -4.23 3.64
C GLU A 217 -10.91 -5.60 3.86
N LEU A 218 -10.98 -6.12 5.08
CA LEU A 218 -10.54 -7.49 5.40
C LEU A 218 -11.64 -8.49 5.03
N ILE A 219 -11.28 -9.55 4.31
CA ILE A 219 -12.26 -10.46 3.68
C ILE A 219 -12.19 -11.89 4.17
N GLY A 220 -11.15 -12.23 4.94
CA GLY A 220 -11.00 -13.55 5.52
C GLY A 220 -9.56 -13.86 5.90
N ASN A 221 -9.43 -14.80 6.82
CA ASN A 221 -8.16 -15.31 7.32
C ASN A 221 -8.16 -16.81 7.02
N THR A 222 -7.04 -17.34 6.55
CA THR A 222 -6.84 -18.78 6.43
C THR A 222 -5.57 -19.16 7.19
N GLU A 223 -5.68 -20.16 8.06
CA GLU A 223 -4.57 -20.75 8.81
C GLU A 223 -4.06 -22.04 8.15
#